data_AF-A0A0Q9LP71-F1
#
_entry.id   AF-A0A0Q9LP71-F1
#
_cell.length_a   1.000
_cell.length_b   1.000
_cell.length_c   1.000
_cell.angle_alpha   90.00
_cell.angle_beta   90.00
_cell.angle_gamma   90.00
#
_symmetry.space_group_name_H-M   'P 1'
#
loop_
_entity.id
_entity.type
_entity.pdbx_description
1 polymer ?
#
loop_
_entity_poly.entity_id
_entity_poly.type
_entity_poly.pdbx_seq_one_letter_code
_entity_poly.pdbx_strand_id
1 'polypeptide(L)'
;MNTPTTTKPVTAARAVLGVTGAVLISYGLLGLPTQLGAAHLVGLLTWMALAVLLHDGVVVPLSTLAGAGLTRTGSRLQPASAAILRGALMTGAVVSLITGILLKAQSEARTISALEGDYAANLLWFWAVLVMAAAAAIYAIERAGRAPSEKGDSRQKTRP
;
A
#
# COMPACT_ATOMS: atom_id res chain seq x y z
N MET A 1 -2.09 4.41 -35.29
CA MET A 1 -2.54 5.11 -34.06
C MET A 1 -3.31 4.09 -33.24
N ASN A 2 -2.67 3.49 -32.25
CA ASN A 2 -3.22 2.33 -31.55
C ASN A 2 -3.96 2.83 -30.31
N THR A 3 -5.29 2.75 -30.31
CA THR A 3 -6.09 3.04 -29.13
C THR A 3 -5.94 1.89 -28.12
N PRO A 4 -5.55 2.16 -26.86
CA PRO A 4 -5.47 1.12 -25.85
C PRO A 4 -6.89 0.63 -25.52
N THR A 5 -7.15 -0.64 -25.79
CA THR A 5 -8.37 -1.33 -25.39
C THR A 5 -8.35 -1.55 -23.88
N THR A 6 -8.92 -0.60 -23.12
CA THR A 6 -9.16 -0.81 -21.69
C THR A 6 -10.14 -1.97 -21.53
N THR A 7 -9.72 -3.02 -20.81
CA THR A 7 -10.56 -4.17 -20.57
C THR A 7 -11.76 -3.72 -19.72
N LYS A 8 -12.99 -3.96 -20.24
CA LYS A 8 -14.28 -3.65 -19.60
C LYS A 8 -14.32 -3.80 -18.06
N PRO A 9 -13.74 -4.85 -17.43
CA PRO A 9 -13.74 -4.99 -15.96
C PRO A 9 -13.02 -3.86 -15.21
N VAL A 10 -11.91 -3.31 -15.74
CA VAL A 10 -11.18 -2.23 -15.08
C VAL A 10 -12.01 -0.94 -15.05
N THR A 11 -12.71 -0.65 -16.13
CA THR A 11 -13.61 0.52 -16.22
C THR A 11 -14.78 0.39 -15.24
N ALA A 12 -15.37 -0.79 -15.12
CA ALA A 12 -16.45 -1.06 -14.18
C ALA A 12 -15.99 -0.92 -12.72
N ALA A 13 -14.85 -1.52 -12.35
CA ALA A 13 -14.32 -1.42 -10.99
C ALA A 13 -14.02 0.04 -10.59
N ARG A 14 -13.44 0.82 -11.51
CA ARG A 14 -13.18 2.26 -11.28
C ARG A 14 -14.47 3.06 -11.10
N ALA A 15 -15.49 2.78 -11.91
CA ALA A 15 -16.78 3.43 -11.79
C ALA A 15 -17.44 3.10 -10.44
N VAL A 16 -17.43 1.83 -10.04
CA VAL A 16 -17.98 1.39 -8.74
C VAL A 16 -17.25 2.09 -7.59
N LEU A 17 -15.92 2.04 -7.57
CA LEU A 17 -15.13 2.72 -6.54
C LEU A 17 -15.41 4.23 -6.49
N GLY A 18 -15.51 4.88 -7.66
CA GLY A 18 -15.82 6.30 -7.75
C GLY A 18 -17.21 6.65 -7.21
N VAL A 19 -18.23 5.88 -7.62
CA VAL A 19 -19.61 6.07 -7.15
C VAL A 19 -19.72 5.82 -5.65
N THR A 20 -19.15 4.73 -5.15
CA THR A 20 -19.14 4.41 -3.72
C THR A 20 -18.45 5.52 -2.91
N GLY A 21 -17.29 6.00 -3.37
CA GLY A 21 -16.60 7.12 -2.74
C GLY A 21 -17.46 8.39 -2.70
N ALA A 22 -18.10 8.74 -3.81
CA ALA A 22 -18.98 9.91 -3.89
C ALA A 22 -20.16 9.80 -2.91
N VAL A 23 -20.81 8.63 -2.84
CA VAL A 23 -21.93 8.38 -1.92
C VAL A 23 -21.48 8.53 -0.46
N LEU A 24 -20.33 7.97 -0.09
CA LEU A 24 -19.79 8.08 1.27
C LEU A 24 -19.43 9.52 1.64
N ILE A 25 -18.81 10.26 0.72
CA ILE A 25 -18.48 11.68 0.93
C ILE A 25 -19.76 12.50 1.12
N SER A 26 -20.77 12.32 0.25
CA SER A 26 -22.04 13.03 0.37
C SER A 26 -22.76 12.71 1.68
N TYR A 27 -22.76 11.44 2.09
CA TYR A 27 -23.33 11.04 3.38
C TYR A 27 -22.63 11.74 4.55
N GLY A 28 -21.29 11.77 4.55
CA GLY A 28 -20.52 12.49 5.56
C GLY A 28 -20.80 14.00 5.56
N LEU A 29 -20.80 14.64 4.39
CA LEU A 29 -21.03 16.10 4.29
C LEU A 29 -22.42 16.53 4.79
N LEU A 30 -23.43 15.69 4.59
CA LEU A 30 -24.80 15.97 5.02
C LEU A 30 -25.03 15.57 6.49
N GLY A 31 -24.39 14.50 6.95
CA GLY A 31 -24.56 13.99 8.32
C GLY A 31 -23.73 14.74 9.36
N LEU A 32 -22.45 15.00 9.09
CA LEU A 32 -21.51 15.55 10.09
C LEU A 32 -21.96 16.92 10.66
N PRO A 33 -22.48 17.88 9.86
CA PRO A 33 -22.91 19.17 10.40
C PRO A 33 -24.13 19.08 11.32
N THR A 34 -24.96 18.05 11.17
CA THR A 34 -26.16 17.84 11.99
C THR A 34 -25.87 17.07 13.27
N GLN A 35 -24.75 16.35 13.32
CA GLN A 35 -24.36 15.48 14.43
C GLN A 35 -23.26 16.07 15.32
N LEU A 36 -22.45 17.00 14.80
CA LEU A 36 -21.29 17.55 15.48
C LEU A 36 -21.43 19.07 15.70
N GLY A 37 -21.06 19.54 16.89
CA GLY A 37 -20.95 20.98 17.15
C GLY A 37 -19.81 21.64 16.36
N ALA A 38 -19.91 22.96 16.14
CA ALA A 38 -18.97 23.73 15.31
C ALA A 38 -17.49 23.52 15.67
N ALA A 39 -17.16 23.43 16.97
CA ALA A 39 -15.78 23.18 17.41
C ALA A 39 -15.24 21.81 16.97
N HIS A 40 -16.07 20.77 16.96
CA HIS A 40 -15.67 19.43 16.52
C HIS A 40 -15.51 19.35 15.00
N LEU A 41 -16.33 20.08 14.25
CA LEU A 41 -16.17 20.23 12.79
C LEU A 41 -14.85 20.90 12.43
N VAL A 42 -14.48 21.98 13.13
CA VAL A 42 -13.18 22.63 12.94
C VAL A 42 -12.04 21.65 13.25
N GLY A 43 -12.13 20.94 14.38
CA GLY A 43 -11.14 19.92 14.74
C GLY A 43 -11.00 18.83 13.67
N LEU A 44 -12.12 18.33 13.13
CA LEU A 44 -12.13 17.35 12.04
C LEU A 44 -11.47 17.89 10.76
N LEU A 45 -11.79 19.13 10.37
CA LEU A 45 -11.20 19.76 9.20
C LEU A 45 -9.70 19.98 9.36
N THR A 46 -9.25 20.41 10.55
CA THR A 46 -7.83 20.52 10.88
C THR A 46 -7.13 19.17 10.79
N TRP A 47 -7.77 18.10 11.30
CA TRP A 47 -7.24 16.74 11.21
C TRP A 47 -7.14 16.25 9.75
N MET A 48 -8.17 16.50 8.94
CA MET A 48 -8.17 16.19 7.51
C MET A 48 -7.04 16.92 6.78
N ALA A 49 -6.85 18.21 7.05
CA ALA A 49 -5.77 19.00 6.46
C ALA A 49 -4.38 18.45 6.82
N LEU A 50 -4.18 18.09 8.09
CA LEU A 50 -2.95 17.43 8.55
C LEU A 50 -2.72 16.08 7.86
N ALA A 51 -3.77 15.26 7.71
CA ALA A 51 -3.68 13.97 7.04
C ALA A 51 -3.30 14.12 5.55
N VAL A 52 -3.89 15.08 4.83
CA VAL A 52 -3.55 15.39 3.44
C VAL A 52 -2.10 15.85 3.34
N LEU A 53 -1.67 16.77 4.20
CA LEU A 53 -0.29 17.25 4.21
C LEU A 53 0.72 16.12 4.46
N LEU A 54 0.42 15.21 5.38
CA LEU A 54 1.26 14.05 5.64
C LEU A 54 1.28 13.08 4.45
N HIS A 55 0.13 12.85 3.81
CA HIS A 55 0.01 11.97 2.66
C HIS A 55 0.82 12.52 1.46
N ASP A 56 0.56 13.76 1.08
CA ASP A 56 1.16 14.37 -0.11
C ASP A 56 2.61 14.79 0.13
N GLY A 57 2.93 15.23 1.35
CA GLY A 57 4.26 15.69 1.71
C GLY A 57 5.25 14.57 2.05
N VAL A 58 4.78 13.41 2.54
CA VAL A 58 5.66 12.33 3.00
C VAL A 58 5.41 11.04 2.22
N VAL A 59 4.17 10.56 2.16
CA VAL A 59 3.86 9.24 1.58
C VAL A 59 4.10 9.24 0.07
N VAL A 60 3.65 10.26 -0.65
CA VAL A 60 3.83 10.36 -2.11
C VAL A 60 5.32 10.44 -2.50
N PRO A 61 6.15 11.33 -1.91
CA PRO A 61 7.58 11.40 -2.21
C PRO A 61 8.32 10.09 -1.89
N LEU A 62 8.07 9.49 -0.73
CA LEU A 62 8.70 8.22 -0.36
C LEU A 62 8.31 7.10 -1.33
N SER A 63 7.04 7.01 -1.71
CA SER A 63 6.56 6.01 -2.67
C SER A 63 7.12 6.19 -4.07
N THR A 64 7.41 7.43 -4.44
CA THR A 64 8.04 7.80 -5.71
C THR A 64 9.52 7.47 -5.68
N LEU A 65 10.24 7.84 -4.62
CA LEU A 65 11.67 7.53 -4.43
C LEU A 65 11.92 6.03 -4.35
N ALA A 66 11.08 5.27 -3.63
CA ALA A 66 11.18 3.81 -3.57
C ALA A 66 10.98 3.18 -4.96
N GLY A 67 10.00 3.67 -5.73
CA GLY A 67 9.78 3.23 -7.11
C GLY A 67 10.94 3.57 -8.04
N ALA A 68 11.46 4.79 -7.96
CA ALA A 68 12.58 5.28 -8.77
C ALA A 68 13.91 4.59 -8.41
N GLY A 69 14.14 4.32 -7.12
CA GLY A 69 15.30 3.58 -6.64
C GLY A 69 15.32 2.16 -7.21
N LEU A 70 14.16 1.47 -7.15
CA LEU A 70 14.04 0.11 -7.65
C LEU A 70 14.28 0.01 -9.16
N THR A 71 13.73 0.94 -9.95
CA THR A 71 13.97 1.00 -11.40
C THR A 71 15.42 1.38 -11.72
N ARG A 72 16.03 2.30 -10.96
CA ARG A 72 17.42 2.73 -11.17
C ARG A 72 18.45 1.67 -10.77
N THR A 73 18.14 0.83 -9.78
CA THR A 73 19.00 -0.31 -9.40
C THR A 73 19.00 -1.46 -10.41
N GLY A 74 18.24 -1.35 -11.51
CA GLY A 74 18.25 -2.35 -12.58
C GLY A 74 17.76 -3.72 -12.11
N SER A 75 16.77 -3.75 -11.20
CA SER A 75 16.29 -5.02 -10.64
C SER A 75 15.86 -5.95 -11.77
N ARG A 76 16.57 -7.07 -11.95
CA ARG A 76 16.21 -8.15 -12.90
C ARG A 76 14.96 -8.94 -12.48
N LEU A 77 14.20 -8.38 -11.54
CA LEU A 77 12.97 -8.97 -11.01
C LEU A 77 11.87 -8.87 -12.05
N GLN A 78 10.99 -9.87 -12.08
CA GLN A 78 9.76 -9.79 -12.85
C GLN A 78 8.93 -8.58 -12.38
N PRO A 79 8.12 -7.95 -13.28
CA PRO A 79 7.30 -6.79 -12.92
C PRO A 79 6.40 -7.01 -11.70
N ALA A 80 5.87 -8.23 -11.53
CA ALA A 80 5.06 -8.61 -10.38
C ALA A 80 5.89 -8.66 -9.08
N SER A 81 7.09 -9.25 -9.12
CA SER A 81 8.04 -9.27 -7.99
C SER A 81 8.45 -7.86 -7.56
N ALA A 82 8.72 -6.97 -8.53
CA ALA A 82 9.06 -5.57 -8.26
C ALA A 82 7.89 -4.80 -7.62
N ALA A 83 6.64 -5.07 -8.07
CA ALA A 83 5.45 -4.48 -7.47
C ALA A 83 5.26 -4.91 -6.01
N ILE A 84 5.50 -6.19 -5.68
CA ILE A 84 5.42 -6.71 -4.31
C ILE A 84 6.48 -6.03 -3.42
N LEU A 85 7.73 -5.96 -3.89
CA LEU A 85 8.79 -5.31 -3.13
C LEU A 85 8.48 -3.84 -2.86
N ARG A 86 7.98 -3.11 -3.86
CA ARG A 86 7.54 -1.72 -3.71
C ARG A 86 6.39 -1.61 -2.70
N GLY A 87 5.40 -2.49 -2.80
CA GLY A 87 4.28 -2.55 -1.86
C GLY A 87 4.74 -2.78 -0.43
N ALA A 88 5.58 -3.79 -0.21
CA ALA A 88 6.11 -4.14 1.10
C ALA A 88 6.92 -2.98 1.71
N LEU A 89 7.85 -2.37 0.96
CA LEU A 89 8.61 -1.21 1.44
C LEU A 89 7.70 -0.04 1.83
N MET A 90 6.63 0.18 1.08
CA MET A 90 5.71 1.29 1.34
C MET A 90 4.81 1.02 2.55
N THR A 91 4.30 -0.21 2.69
CA THR A 91 3.62 -0.64 3.92
C THR A 91 4.54 -0.52 5.12
N GLY A 92 5.80 -0.98 5.00
CA GLY A 92 6.81 -0.88 6.04
C GLY A 92 7.10 0.56 6.47
N ALA A 93 7.25 1.47 5.51
CA ALA A 93 7.46 2.89 5.76
C ALA A 93 6.27 3.54 6.49
N VAL A 94 5.04 3.28 6.04
CA VAL A 94 3.82 3.83 6.67
C VAL A 94 3.64 3.29 8.10
N VAL A 95 3.81 1.98 8.30
CA VAL A 95 3.71 1.38 9.63
C VAL A 95 4.80 1.92 10.55
N SER A 96 6.01 2.13 10.05
CA SER A 96 7.11 2.72 10.84
C SER A 96 6.84 4.19 11.20
N LEU A 97 6.27 4.96 10.28
CA LEU A 97 5.88 6.35 10.54
C LEU A 97 4.83 6.44 11.65
N ILE A 98 3.76 5.65 11.54
CA ILE A 98 2.70 5.57 12.55
C ILE A 98 3.28 5.12 13.88
N THR A 99 4.05 4.03 13.87
CA THR A 99 4.65 3.48 15.10
C THR A 99 5.65 4.44 15.73
N GLY A 100 6.38 5.25 14.93
CA GLY A 100 7.27 6.29 15.42
C GLY A 100 6.53 7.37 16.22
N ILE A 101 5.34 7.78 15.75
CA ILE A 101 4.47 8.71 16.50
C ILE A 101 4.02 8.08 17.82
N LEU A 102 3.62 6.80 17.80
CA LEU A 102 3.23 6.06 18.99
C LEU A 102 4.40 5.86 19.97
N LEU A 103 5.62 5.62 19.48
CA LEU A 103 6.82 5.51 20.29
C LEU A 103 7.10 6.81 21.03
N LYS A 104 6.96 7.95 20.34
CA LYS A 104 7.14 9.26 20.94
C LYS A 104 6.07 9.51 22.02
N ALA A 105 4.81 9.22 21.72
CA ALA A 105 3.73 9.30 22.71
C ALA A 105 3.97 8.37 23.92
N GLN A 106 4.47 7.15 23.70
CA GLN A 106 4.83 6.22 24.77
C GLN A 106 6.01 6.74 25.62
N SER A 107 7.00 7.38 25.00
CA SER A 107 8.15 7.93 25.73
C SER A 107 7.74 9.01 26.74
N GLU A 108 6.71 9.80 26.42
CA GLU A 108 6.14 10.79 27.33
C GLU A 108 5.21 10.13 28.37
N ALA A 109 4.42 9.14 27.94
CA ALA A 109 3.44 8.43 28.79
C ALA A 109 4.06 7.46 29.81
N ARG A 110 5.25 6.88 29.58
CA ARG A 110 5.94 6.00 30.55
C ARG A 110 6.17 6.66 31.92
N THR A 111 6.12 7.99 31.98
CA THR A 111 6.25 8.77 33.21
C THR A 111 4.94 8.82 34.04
N ILE A 112 3.78 8.49 33.44
CA ILE A 112 2.45 8.69 34.05
C ILE A 112 1.51 7.46 33.95
N SER A 113 1.63 6.60 32.94
CA SER A 113 0.76 5.41 32.79
C SER A 113 1.45 4.24 32.07
N ALA A 114 1.12 3.03 32.49
CA ALA A 114 1.60 1.77 31.97
C ALA A 114 1.04 1.50 30.55
N LEU A 115 1.65 2.09 29.53
CA LEU A 115 1.36 1.71 28.15
C LEU A 115 1.98 0.33 27.88
N GLU A 116 1.11 -0.68 27.82
CA GLU A 116 1.37 -2.10 28.10
C GLU A 116 2.15 -2.88 27.00
N GLY A 117 2.51 -2.23 25.89
CA GLY A 117 3.19 -2.88 24.75
C GLY A 117 4.54 -2.27 24.41
N ASP A 118 5.56 -3.11 24.20
CA ASP A 118 6.81 -2.70 23.57
C ASP A 118 6.60 -2.51 22.06
N TYR A 119 6.22 -1.29 21.67
CA TYR A 119 5.99 -0.94 20.26
C TYR A 119 7.26 -1.08 19.41
N ALA A 120 8.45 -0.98 19.99
CA ALA A 120 9.70 -1.16 19.26
C ALA A 120 9.89 -2.65 18.90
N ALA A 121 9.65 -3.55 19.87
CA ALA A 121 9.67 -4.99 19.64
C ALA A 121 8.59 -5.43 18.63
N ASN A 122 7.39 -4.86 18.72
CA ASN A 122 6.31 -5.15 17.77
C ASN A 122 6.63 -4.65 16.36
N LEU A 123 7.27 -3.48 16.23
CA LEU A 123 7.71 -2.96 14.93
C LEU A 123 8.78 -3.86 14.30
N LEU A 124 9.72 -4.36 15.10
CA LEU A 124 10.74 -5.32 14.65
C LEU A 124 10.10 -6.62 14.15
N TRP A 125 9.16 -7.17 14.93
CA TRP A 125 8.42 -8.37 14.53
C TRP A 125 7.62 -8.16 13.25
N PHE A 126 6.96 -7.01 13.13
CA PHE A 126 6.24 -6.63 11.93
C PHE A 126 7.17 -6.60 10.70
N TRP A 127 8.35 -5.97 10.81
CA TRP A 127 9.33 -5.95 9.73
C TRP A 127 9.83 -7.35 9.38
N ALA A 128 10.09 -8.20 10.38
CA ALA A 128 10.52 -9.58 10.17
C ALA A 128 9.47 -10.36 9.37
N VAL A 129 8.19 -10.30 9.78
CA VAL A 129 7.09 -10.97 9.09
C VAL A 129 6.90 -10.41 7.68
N LEU A 130 6.94 -9.09 7.52
CA LEU A 130 6.75 -8.42 6.23
C LEU A 130 7.85 -8.79 5.22
N VAL A 131 9.12 -8.78 5.64
CA VAL A 131 10.26 -9.19 4.81
C VAL A 131 10.14 -10.66 4.42
N MET A 132 9.80 -11.53 5.38
CA MET A 132 9.62 -12.96 5.12
C MET A 132 8.49 -13.23 4.12
N ALA A 133 7.33 -12.59 4.29
CA ALA A 133 6.20 -12.73 3.38
C ALA A 133 6.52 -12.20 1.98
N ALA A 134 7.15 -11.02 1.88
CA ALA A 134 7.54 -10.44 0.60
C ALA A 134 8.57 -11.31 -0.12
N ALA A 135 9.60 -11.80 0.59
CA ALA A 135 10.61 -12.69 0.04
C ALA A 135 10.01 -14.02 -0.46
N ALA A 136 9.11 -14.63 0.31
CA ALA A 136 8.42 -15.86 -0.08
C ALA A 136 7.58 -15.67 -1.35
N ALA A 137 6.83 -14.57 -1.44
CA ALA A 137 6.01 -14.25 -2.61
C ALA A 137 6.87 -13.99 -3.86
N ILE A 138 7.94 -13.21 -3.73
CA ILE A 138 8.90 -12.96 -4.81
C ILE A 138 9.54 -14.28 -5.28
N TYR A 139 10.00 -15.11 -4.34
CA TYR A 139 10.61 -16.40 -4.66
C TYR A 139 9.64 -17.31 -5.42
N ALA A 140 8.37 -17.38 -4.99
CA ALA A 140 7.35 -18.18 -5.67
C ALA A 140 7.12 -17.73 -7.12
N ILE A 141 7.04 -16.42 -7.37
CA ILE A 141 6.83 -15.84 -8.70
C ILE A 141 8.04 -16.10 -9.60
N GLU A 142 9.25 -15.80 -9.11
CA GLU A 142 10.48 -16.02 -9.88
C GLU A 142 10.70 -17.51 -10.21
N ARG A 143 10.33 -18.42 -9.30
CA ARG A 143 10.41 -19.86 -9.54
C ARG A 143 9.39 -20.32 -10.58
N ALA A 144 8.15 -19.82 -10.51
CA ALA A 144 7.10 -20.15 -11.48
C ALA A 144 7.43 -19.64 -12.89
N GLY A 145 8.04 -18.46 -13.00
CA GLY A 145 8.47 -17.89 -14.27
C GLY A 145 9.69 -18.58 -14.92
N ARG A 146 10.45 -19.36 -14.14
CA ARG A 146 11.60 -20.15 -14.62
C ARG A 146 11.26 -21.61 -14.95
N ALA A 147 10.02 -22.04 -14.70
CA ALA A 147 9.59 -23.40 -15.06
C ALA A 147 9.70 -23.56 -16.59
N PRO A 148 10.46 -24.57 -17.08
CA PRO A 148 10.55 -24.83 -18.51
C PRO A 148 9.15 -25.10 -19.05
N SER A 149 8.78 -24.41 -20.13
CA SER A 149 7.54 -24.65 -20.84
C SER A 149 7.65 -25.99 -21.58
N GLU A 150 7.56 -27.10 -20.85
CA GLU A 150 7.53 -28.48 -21.37
C GLU A 150 6.13 -28.82 -21.91
N LYS A 151 5.57 -27.94 -22.75
CA LYS A 151 4.28 -28.14 -23.43
C LYS A 151 4.29 -27.37 -24.75
N GLY A 152 4.98 -27.91 -25.75
CA GLY A 152 5.03 -27.27 -27.06
C GLY A 152 5.51 -28.12 -28.24
N ASP A 153 6.03 -29.34 -28.02
CA ASP A 153 6.55 -30.19 -29.09
C ASP A 153 5.81 -31.54 -29.16
N SER A 154 4.54 -31.50 -29.56
CA SER A 154 3.80 -32.73 -29.91
C SER A 154 2.75 -32.53 -31.02
N ARG A 155 2.74 -31.36 -31.69
CA ARG A 155 1.87 -31.09 -32.85
C ARG A 155 2.59 -31.05 -34.20
N GLN A 156 3.83 -31.54 -34.29
CA GLN A 156 4.59 -31.59 -35.55
C GLN A 156 5.03 -33.02 -35.94
N LYS A 157 4.27 -34.04 -35.54
CA LYS A 157 4.39 -35.40 -36.08
C LYS A 157 3.01 -36.00 -36.30
N THR A 158 2.33 -35.57 -37.36
CA THR A 158 1.37 -36.39 -38.13
C THR A 158 0.68 -35.47 -39.13
N ARG A 159 1.29 -35.23 -40.29
CA ARG A 159 0.54 -35.25 -41.55
C ARG A 159 1.43 -35.87 -42.63
N PRO A 160 0.98 -36.97 -43.25
CA PRO A 160 1.66 -37.63 -44.37
C PRO A 160 1.60 -36.79 -45.64
#